data_AF-A0A0W0SHB5-F1
#
_entry.id   AF-A0A0W0SHB5-F1
#
_cell.length_a   1.000
_cell.length_b   1.000
_cell.length_c   1.000
_cell.angle_alpha   90.00
_cell.angle_beta   90.00
_cell.angle_gamma   90.00
#
_symmetry.space_group_name_H-M   'P 1'
#
loop_
_entity.id
_entity.type
_entity.pdbx_description
1 polymer ?
#
loop_
_entity_poly.entity_id
_entity_poly.type
_entity_poly.pdbx_seq_one_letter_code
_entity_poly.pdbx_strand_id
1 'polypeptide(L)' 'MRWLIDLKRNKPATKIDMGALKRDVAYYPDSYQYERAARFNVSKTGIRSALIRLKLSYKKNME' A
#
# COMPACT_ATOMS: atom_id res chain seq x y z
N MET A 1 -27.56 17.27 17.23
CA MET A 1 -26.13 16.91 17.27
C MET A 1 -25.86 15.83 16.22
N ARG A 2 -25.51 16.20 14.99
CA ARG A 2 -25.36 15.30 13.83
C ARG A 2 -23.88 15.12 13.47
N TRP A 3 -23.04 14.76 14.44
CA TRP A 3 -21.57 14.88 14.30
C TRP A 3 -20.78 13.59 14.55
N LEU A 4 -21.43 12.44 14.63
CA LEU A 4 -20.76 11.14 14.79
C LEU A 4 -21.25 10.18 13.69
N ILE A 5 -20.79 10.39 12.46
CA ILE A 5 -20.97 9.43 11.37
C ILE A 5 -19.58 8.94 10.98
N ASP A 6 -19.21 7.76 11.49
CA ASP A 6 -17.97 7.07 11.14
C ASP A 6 -18.05 6.59 9.69
N LEU A 7 -17.65 7.45 8.75
CA LEU A 7 -17.61 7.17 7.30
C LEU A 7 -16.43 6.24 6.97
N LYS A 8 -16.48 4.99 7.45
CA LYS A 8 -15.54 3.93 7.05
C LYS A 8 -15.80 3.52 5.60
N ARG A 9 -15.12 4.21 4.67
CA ARG A 9 -15.21 3.93 3.23
C ARG A 9 -14.45 2.66 2.87
N ASN A 10 -15.16 1.52 2.84
CA ASN A 10 -14.63 0.25 2.35
C ASN A 10 -14.69 0.16 0.80
N LYS A 11 -13.88 0.96 0.10
CA LYS A 11 -13.79 0.91 -1.38
C LYS A 11 -12.50 0.19 -1.80
N PRO A 12 -12.54 -0.85 -2.67
CA PRO A 12 -11.33 -1.54 -3.16
C PRO A 12 -10.39 -0.59 -3.90
N ALA A 13 -9.12 -0.98 -4.06
CA ALA A 13 -8.19 -0.18 -4.86
C ALA A 13 -8.54 -0.34 -6.34
N THR A 14 -8.80 0.77 -7.02
CA THR A 14 -9.23 0.73 -8.43
C THR A 14 -8.05 0.56 -9.40
N LYS A 15 -6.85 1.00 -9.03
CA LYS A 15 -5.68 1.08 -9.92
C LYS A 15 -4.55 0.08 -9.62
N ILE A 16 -4.53 -0.50 -8.43
CA ILE A 16 -3.41 -1.34 -7.96
C ILE A 16 -3.92 -2.77 -7.84
N ASP A 17 -3.29 -3.70 -8.57
CA ASP A 17 -3.49 -5.11 -8.32
C ASP A 17 -2.79 -5.53 -7.01
N MET A 18 -3.59 -6.01 -6.06
CA MET A 18 -3.10 -6.38 -4.73
C MET A 18 -2.23 -7.63 -4.75
N GLY A 19 -2.48 -8.54 -5.71
CA GLY A 19 -1.68 -9.75 -5.88
C GLY A 19 -0.27 -9.43 -6.37
N ALA A 20 -0.16 -8.59 -7.41
CA ALA A 20 1.11 -8.12 -7.93
C ALA A 20 1.89 -7.31 -6.88
N LEU A 21 1.24 -6.43 -6.11
CA LEU A 21 1.90 -5.69 -5.04
C LEU A 21 2.45 -6.62 -3.95
N LYS A 22 1.70 -7.66 -3.56
CA LYS A 22 2.18 -8.64 -2.58
C LYS A 22 3.43 -9.39 -3.07
N ARG A 23 3.49 -9.73 -4.36
CA ARG A 23 4.67 -10.35 -4.98
C ARG A 23 5.86 -9.38 -5.00
N ASP A 24 5.65 -8.12 -5.40
CA ASP A 24 6.70 -7.10 -5.41
C ASP A 24 7.28 -6.83 -4.02
N VAL A 25 6.46 -6.86 -2.96
CA VAL A 25 6.93 -6.79 -1.56
C VAL A 25 7.80 -7.98 -1.19
N ALA A 26 7.47 -9.19 -1.65
CA ALA A 26 8.28 -10.37 -1.39
C ALA A 26 9.62 -10.37 -2.15
N TYR A 27 9.63 -9.94 -3.41
CA TYR A 27 10.86 -9.90 -4.22
C TYR A 27 11.82 -8.78 -3.80
N TYR A 28 11.28 -7.63 -3.39
CA TYR A 28 12.07 -6.45 -3.08
C TYR A 28 11.69 -5.90 -1.71
N PRO A 29 11.99 -6.59 -0.61
CA PRO A 29 11.49 -6.19 0.70
C PRO A 29 12.03 -4.80 1.13
N ASP A 30 13.28 -4.50 0.80
CA ASP A 30 13.94 -3.23 1.15
C ASP A 30 13.58 -2.04 0.25
N SER A 31 12.83 -2.26 -0.85
CA SER A 31 12.45 -1.18 -1.75
C SER A 31 11.50 -0.18 -1.10
N TYR A 32 11.82 1.11 -1.29
CA TYR A 32 11.01 2.20 -0.78
C TYR A 32 9.71 2.36 -1.56
N GLN A 33 8.72 3.01 -0.94
CA GLN A 33 7.39 3.20 -1.55
C GLN A 33 7.44 4.00 -2.86
N TYR A 34 8.40 4.91 -3.03
CA TYR A 34 8.54 5.68 -4.27
C TYR A 34 9.06 4.82 -5.44
N GLU A 35 9.92 3.84 -5.17
CA GLU A 35 10.44 2.90 -6.18
C GLU A 35 9.33 1.97 -6.65
N ARG A 36 8.56 1.43 -5.71
CA ARG A 36 7.39 0.60 -6.01
C ARG A 36 6.36 1.39 -6.81
N ALA A 37 6.11 2.64 -6.41
CA ALA A 37 5.20 3.53 -7.11
C ALA A 37 5.60 3.74 -8.58
N ALA A 38 6.91 3.88 -8.86
CA ALA A 38 7.42 3.96 -10.23
C ALA A 38 7.17 2.67 -11.03
N ARG A 39 7.38 1.48 -10.43
CA ARG A 39 7.13 0.18 -11.09
C ARG A 39 5.66 -0.03 -11.46
N PHE A 40 4.76 0.37 -10.57
CA PHE A 40 3.32 0.23 -10.78
C PHE A 40 2.69 1.44 -11.48
N ASN A 41 3.48 2.46 -11.83
CA ASN A 41 3.03 3.73 -12.41
C ASN A 41 1.86 4.38 -11.63
N VAL A 42 1.97 4.37 -10.30
CA VAL A 42 0.97 4.93 -9.36
C VAL A 42 1.61 5.95 -8.42
N SER A 43 0.80 6.64 -7.63
CA SER A 43 1.33 7.54 -6.60
C SER A 43 1.85 6.77 -5.37
N LYS A 44 2.84 7.36 -4.68
CA LYS A 44 3.33 6.85 -3.38
C LYS A 44 2.21 6.67 -2.35
N THR A 45 1.21 7.56 -2.36
CA THR A 45 0.07 7.51 -1.44
C THR A 45 -0.84 6.33 -1.73
N GLY A 46 -1.02 5.98 -3.01
CA GLY A 46 -1.75 4.79 -3.44
C GLY A 46 -1.09 3.51 -2.93
N ILE A 47 0.24 3.40 -3.08
CA ILE A 47 1.01 2.26 -2.55
C ILE A 47 0.88 2.18 -1.03
N ARG A 48 1.04 3.28 -0.30
CA ARG A 48 0.86 3.30 1.17
C ARG A 48 -0.52 2.78 1.57
N SER A 49 -1.58 3.27 0.94
CA SER A 49 -2.95 2.80 1.22
C SER A 49 -3.14 1.33 0.87
N ALA A 50 -2.51 0.82 -0.19
CA ALA A 50 -2.55 -0.59 -0.58
C ALA A 50 -1.82 -1.48 0.44
N LEU A 51 -0.65 -1.07 0.92
CA LEU A 51 0.11 -1.79 1.96
C LEU A 51 -0.68 -1.88 3.28
N ILE A 52 -1.33 -0.79 3.70
CA ILE A 52 -2.18 -0.78 4.91
C ILE A 52 -3.33 -1.78 4.77
N ARG A 53 -3.96 -1.87 3.59
CA ARG A 53 -5.04 -2.84 3.32
C ARG A 53 -4.55 -4.28 3.38
N LEU A 54 -3.35 -4.53 2.85
CA LEU A 54 -2.69 -5.83 2.89
C LEU A 54 -2.15 -6.19 4.29
N LYS A 55 -2.17 -5.25 5.24
CA LYS A 55 -1.58 -5.37 6.58
C LYS A 55 -0.10 -5.80 6.53
N LEU A 56 0.63 -5.34 5.52
CA LEU A 56 2.05 -5.63 5.35
C LEU A 56 2.88 -4.53 6.01
N SER A 57 3.77 -4.95 6.90
CA SER A 57 4.82 -4.12 7.47
C SER A 57 6.15 -4.84 7.28
N TYR A 58 7.17 -4.11 6.88
CA TYR A 58 8.52 -4.64 6.74
C TYR A 58 9.49 -3.72 7.48
N LYS A 59 10.31 -4.31 8.34
CA LYS A 59 11.36 -3.61 9.08
C LYS A 59 12.68 -3.89 8.38
N LYS A 60 13.34 -2.85 7.91
CA LYS A 60 14.68 -2.96 7.34
C LYS A 60 15.67 -3.30 8.45
N ASN A 61 16.41 -4.40 8.29
CA ASN A 61 17.54 -4.71 9.16
C ASN A 61 18.77 -3.98 8.60
N MET A 62 19.44 -3.20 9.45
CA MET A 62 20.73 -2.59 9.15
C MET A 62 21.75 -3.50 9.84
N GLU A 63 22.39 -4.38 9.07
CA GLU A 63 23.55 -5.16 9.52
C GLU A 63 24.83 -4.42 9.14
#